data_AF-A0A4P5PC12-F1
#
_entry.id   AF-A0A4P5PC12-F1
#
_cell.length_a   1.000
_cell.length_b   1.000
_cell.length_c   1.000
_cell.angle_alpha   90.00
_cell.angle_beta   90.00
_cell.angle_gamma   90.00
#
_symmetry.space_group_name_H-M   'P 1'
#
loop_
_entity.id
_entity.type
_entity.pdbx_description
1 polymer ?
#
loop_
_entity_poly.entity_id
_entity_poly.type
_entity_poly.pdbx_seq_one_letter_code
_entity_poly.pdbx_strand_id
1 'polypeptide(L)'
;MKERVLVFSDAIIAIILTIMVLELPIRYATNGALDFGSLLNAVGIYFISFCFVANLWFQTAYAFNRLEQVKNKNLVAYMLLLFSLSLVPSATRLLIEDTTQQTILLYGVLTLLVTLVMRRMIVSLTKQEITDEQLQKRRVDELNRQDMVSIFFRLLLLVFGYFFVKPALVIYLILPILAFLQNMIDREEDRFVDSLDHMQQADYFQDRDRLWGNTMRRYSSLLRDSLHDKNDVDSERWKKIMDEWQARVDQEITERQQLLASNQSINKEKVSFELQQLEQQKKRLAQQNARMQSKVKRQMDRKVNNR
;
A
#
# COMPACT_ATOMS: atom_id res chain seq x y z
N MET A 1 20.44 -11.79 -17.16
CA MET A 1 21.02 -10.69 -16.37
C MET A 1 20.10 -10.20 -15.26
N LYS A 2 18.82 -9.88 -15.57
CA LYS A 2 17.78 -9.46 -14.61
C LYS A 2 17.72 -10.34 -13.36
N GLU A 3 17.54 -11.64 -13.54
CA GLU A 3 17.41 -12.62 -12.45
C GLU A 3 18.66 -12.67 -11.55
N ARG A 4 19.86 -12.59 -12.14
CA ARG A 4 21.12 -12.54 -11.36
C ARG A 4 21.22 -11.29 -10.50
N VAL A 5 20.79 -10.13 -11.01
CA VAL A 5 20.80 -8.86 -10.25
C VAL A 5 19.78 -8.90 -9.12
N LEU A 6 18.61 -9.48 -9.37
CA LEU A 6 17.58 -9.71 -8.35
C LEU A 6 18.11 -10.57 -7.21
N VAL A 7 18.60 -11.77 -7.53
CA VAL A 7 19.13 -12.72 -6.54
C VAL A 7 20.31 -12.13 -5.77
N PHE A 8 21.21 -11.42 -6.44
CA PHE A 8 22.34 -10.74 -5.78
C PHE A 8 21.87 -9.71 -4.75
N SER A 9 20.81 -8.98 -5.07
CA SER A 9 20.35 -7.89 -4.23
C SER A 9 19.48 -8.37 -3.08
N ASP A 10 18.69 -9.42 -3.30
CA ASP A 10 17.99 -10.14 -2.24
C ASP A 10 18.99 -10.67 -1.21
N ALA A 11 20.13 -11.20 -1.66
CA ALA A 11 21.21 -11.63 -0.76
C ALA A 11 21.79 -10.46 0.06
N ILE A 12 22.04 -9.30 -0.57
CA ILE A 12 22.53 -8.11 0.15
C ILE A 12 21.51 -7.64 1.19
N ILE A 13 20.24 -7.56 0.81
CA ILE A 13 19.18 -7.11 1.72
C ILE A 13 19.01 -8.08 2.89
N ALA A 14 19.10 -9.39 2.65
CA ALA A 14 19.08 -10.38 3.71
C ALA A 14 20.24 -10.18 4.71
N ILE A 15 21.45 -9.91 4.22
CA ILE A 15 22.61 -9.58 5.07
C ILE A 15 22.38 -8.29 5.87
N ILE A 16 21.78 -7.27 5.27
CA ILE A 16 21.46 -6.02 5.99
C ILE A 16 20.47 -6.31 7.12
N LEU A 17 19.42 -7.11 6.87
CA LEU A 17 18.45 -7.50 7.89
C LEU A 17 19.09 -8.32 9.03
N THR A 18 20.08 -9.17 8.74
CA THR A 18 20.78 -9.91 9.81
C THR A 18 21.71 -9.00 10.61
N ILE A 19 22.47 -8.12 9.96
CA ILE A 19 23.34 -7.15 10.63
C ILE A 19 22.52 -6.23 11.55
N MET A 20 21.34 -5.81 11.10
CA MET A 20 20.43 -5.01 11.90
C MET A 20 20.07 -5.65 13.25
N VAL A 21 19.84 -6.96 13.29
CA VAL A 21 19.57 -7.70 14.54
C VAL A 21 20.82 -7.77 15.41
N LEU A 22 21.98 -8.02 14.79
CA LEU A 22 23.26 -8.17 15.50
C LEU A 22 23.76 -6.86 16.11
N GLU A 23 23.40 -5.72 15.51
CA GLU A 23 23.74 -4.38 16.00
C GLU A 23 22.86 -3.89 17.16
N LEU A 24 21.89 -4.69 17.63
CA LEU A 24 21.02 -4.31 18.74
C LEU A 24 21.84 -4.20 20.04
N PRO A 25 21.97 -3.01 20.65
CA PRO A 25 22.78 -2.85 21.84
C PRO A 25 22.04 -3.41 23.06
N ILE A 26 22.47 -4.59 23.53
CA ILE A 26 21.99 -5.19 24.78
C ILE A 26 22.84 -4.64 25.92
N ARG A 27 22.25 -3.76 26.74
CA ARG A 27 22.91 -3.21 27.94
C ARG A 27 22.48 -4.01 29.17
N TYR A 28 23.45 -4.49 29.94
CA TYR A 28 23.24 -5.04 31.27
C TYR A 28 23.37 -3.91 32.29
N ALA A 29 22.49 -3.85 33.29
CA ALA A 29 22.64 -2.92 34.40
C ALA A 29 23.91 -3.25 35.20
N THR A 30 24.41 -2.29 35.97
CA THR A 30 25.60 -2.41 36.84
C THR A 30 25.52 -3.58 37.83
N ASN A 31 24.33 -4.11 38.06
CA ASN A 31 24.02 -5.18 39.00
C ASN A 31 23.85 -6.55 38.29
N GLY A 32 24.10 -6.62 36.97
CA GLY A 32 23.82 -7.80 36.13
C GLY A 32 22.34 -7.98 35.76
N ALA A 33 21.44 -7.14 36.28
CA ALA A 33 20.01 -7.17 35.93
C ALA A 33 19.77 -6.56 34.53
N LEU A 34 18.81 -7.11 33.79
CA LEU A 34 18.37 -6.53 32.52
C LEU A 34 17.46 -5.33 32.78
N ASP A 35 17.76 -4.19 32.18
CA ASP A 35 16.83 -3.06 32.13
C ASP A 35 15.83 -3.27 30.99
N PHE A 36 14.68 -3.85 31.35
CA PHE A 36 13.59 -4.12 30.41
C PHE A 36 13.07 -2.86 29.71
N GLY A 37 13.14 -1.69 30.34
CA GLY A 37 12.67 -0.44 29.74
C GLY A 37 13.56 0.00 28.58
N SER A 38 14.88 0.01 28.80
CA SER A 38 15.85 0.32 27.74
C SER A 38 15.83 -0.73 26.62
N LEU A 39 15.67 -2.01 26.96
CA LEU A 39 15.59 -3.10 25.98
C LEU A 39 14.37 -2.96 25.07
N LEU A 40 13.18 -2.71 25.64
CA LEU A 40 11.95 -2.55 24.86
C LEU A 40 12.03 -1.34 23.92
N ASN A 41 12.65 -0.24 24.36
CA ASN A 41 12.86 0.92 23.49
C ASN A 41 13.81 0.59 22.33
N ALA A 42 14.93 -0.07 22.61
CA ALA A 42 15.89 -0.51 21.60
C ALA A 42 15.25 -1.46 20.56
N VAL A 43 14.50 -2.46 21.03
CA VAL A 43 13.74 -3.39 20.18
C VAL A 43 12.69 -2.66 19.36
N GLY A 44 12.01 -1.67 19.94
CA GLY A 44 11.07 -0.81 19.23
C GLY A 44 11.73 -0.09 18.05
N ILE A 45 12.83 0.63 18.30
CA ILE A 45 13.57 1.36 17.26
C ILE A 45 14.11 0.41 16.17
N TYR A 46 14.64 -0.74 16.58
CA TYR A 46 15.05 -1.79 15.65
C TYR A 46 13.89 -2.27 14.78
N PHE A 47 12.73 -2.56 15.36
CA PHE A 47 11.57 -3.08 14.64
C PHE A 47 11.08 -2.12 13.57
N ILE A 48 11.09 -0.81 13.87
CA ILE A 48 10.76 0.25 12.89
C ILE A 48 11.70 0.18 11.69
N SER A 49 12.99 0.12 11.96
CA SER A 49 14.01 0.15 10.92
C SER A 49 14.00 -1.16 10.11
N PHE A 50 13.69 -2.28 10.76
CA PHE A 50 13.41 -3.56 10.10
C PHE A 50 12.21 -3.45 9.16
N CYS A 51 11.08 -2.90 9.62
CA CYS A 51 9.90 -2.65 8.78
C CYS A 51 10.23 -1.72 7.61
N PHE A 52 11.07 -0.70 7.83
CA PHE A 52 11.51 0.19 6.76
C PHE A 52 12.33 -0.54 5.67
N VAL A 53 13.33 -1.34 6.06
CA VAL A 53 14.14 -2.14 5.12
C VAL A 53 13.30 -3.19 4.42
N ALA A 54 12.41 -3.90 5.15
CA ALA A 54 11.51 -4.89 4.59
C ALA A 54 10.51 -4.29 3.60
N ASN A 55 9.99 -3.09 3.90
CA ASN A 55 9.12 -2.36 2.98
C ASN A 55 9.87 -1.97 1.70
N LEU A 56 11.10 -1.49 1.83
CA LEU A 56 11.91 -1.16 0.67
C LEU A 56 12.20 -2.40 -0.19
N TRP A 57 12.57 -3.51 0.43
CA TRP A 57 12.74 -4.79 -0.25
C TRP A 57 11.49 -5.15 -1.04
N PHE A 58 10.32 -5.10 -0.41
CA PHE A 58 9.04 -5.40 -1.05
C PHE A 58 8.78 -4.52 -2.29
N GLN A 59 8.99 -3.20 -2.17
CA GLN A 59 8.82 -2.27 -3.29
C GLN A 59 9.84 -2.55 -4.41
N THR A 60 11.10 -2.84 -4.08
CA THR A 60 12.13 -3.17 -5.09
C THR A 60 11.81 -4.48 -5.79
N ALA A 61 11.51 -5.55 -5.06
CA ALA A 61 11.14 -6.85 -5.62
C ALA A 61 9.90 -6.73 -6.53
N TYR A 62 8.92 -5.91 -6.12
CA TYR A 62 7.75 -5.62 -6.94
C TYR A 62 8.10 -4.87 -8.23
N ALA A 63 8.88 -3.78 -8.12
CA ALA A 63 9.30 -2.98 -9.28
C ALA A 63 10.12 -3.81 -10.28
N PHE A 64 10.98 -4.70 -9.81
CA PHE A 64 11.75 -5.58 -10.69
C PHE A 64 10.92 -6.71 -11.31
N ASN A 65 9.89 -7.22 -10.63
CA ASN A 65 9.03 -8.27 -11.20
C ASN A 65 8.28 -7.80 -12.45
N ARG A 66 7.86 -6.52 -12.51
CA ARG A 66 7.13 -5.95 -13.66
C ARG A 66 7.99 -5.61 -14.89
N LEU A 67 9.31 -5.51 -14.75
CA LEU A 67 10.20 -5.15 -15.86
C LEU A 67 10.57 -6.32 -16.76
N GLU A 68 10.42 -6.20 -18.08
CA GLU A 68 10.93 -7.22 -19.00
C GLU A 68 12.47 -7.21 -19.12
N GLN A 69 13.11 -6.04 -19.06
CA GLN A 69 14.58 -5.89 -19.19
C GLN A 69 15.15 -4.83 -18.24
N VAL A 70 16.32 -5.10 -17.66
CA VAL A 70 17.04 -4.16 -16.77
C VAL A 70 18.07 -3.39 -17.59
N LYS A 71 17.86 -2.08 -17.80
CA LYS A 71 18.87 -1.20 -18.42
C LYS A 71 20.01 -0.88 -17.46
N ASN A 72 21.24 -0.82 -17.97
CA ASN A 72 22.46 -0.53 -17.18
C ASN A 72 22.38 0.77 -16.36
N LYS A 73 21.69 1.82 -16.86
CA LYS A 73 21.50 3.09 -16.12
C LYS A 73 20.70 2.91 -14.82
N ASN A 74 19.70 2.02 -14.81
CA ASN A 74 18.90 1.76 -13.62
C ASN A 74 19.67 0.92 -12.60
N LEU A 75 20.59 0.07 -13.07
CA LEU A 75 21.46 -0.74 -12.21
C LEU A 75 22.36 0.15 -11.34
N VAL A 76 22.91 1.24 -11.88
CA VAL A 76 23.72 2.19 -11.09
C VAL A 76 22.91 2.86 -9.98
N ALA A 77 21.70 3.34 -10.30
CA ALA A 77 20.81 3.93 -9.29
C ALA A 77 20.44 2.91 -8.19
N TYR A 78 20.29 1.65 -8.58
CA TYR A 78 19.99 0.56 -7.66
C TYR A 78 21.19 0.18 -6.77
N MET A 79 22.41 0.18 -7.31
CA MET A 79 23.62 -0.02 -6.49
C MET A 79 23.79 1.11 -5.47
N LEU A 80 23.48 2.36 -5.85
CA LEU A 80 23.45 3.49 -4.92
C LEU A 80 22.38 3.30 -3.82
N LEU A 81 21.22 2.74 -4.17
CA LEU A 81 20.17 2.41 -3.20
C LEU A 81 20.66 1.37 -2.19
N LEU A 82 21.27 0.28 -2.66
CA LEU A 82 21.81 -0.78 -1.80
C LEU A 82 22.93 -0.26 -0.89
N PHE A 83 23.80 0.59 -1.41
CA PHE A 83 24.83 1.27 -0.61
C PHE A 83 24.21 2.17 0.48
N SER A 84 23.18 2.93 0.14
CA SER A 84 22.49 3.77 1.12
C SER A 84 21.77 2.91 2.17
N LEU A 85 21.22 1.76 1.76
CA LEU A 85 20.57 0.80 2.64
C LEU A 85 21.55 0.13 3.60
N SER A 86 22.79 -0.14 3.17
CA SER A 86 23.81 -0.74 4.04
C SER A 86 24.26 0.18 5.19
N LEU A 87 23.96 1.48 5.12
CA LEU A 87 24.22 2.43 6.21
C LEU A 87 23.10 2.47 7.27
N VAL A 88 21.93 1.89 6.96
CA VAL A 88 20.76 1.88 7.86
C VAL A 88 21.02 1.17 9.18
N PRO A 89 21.68 -0.01 9.25
CA PRO A 89 22.00 -0.67 10.52
C PRO A 89 22.78 0.24 11.47
N SER A 90 23.87 0.84 10.99
CA SER A 90 24.71 1.71 11.80
C SER A 90 23.98 2.99 12.24
N ALA A 91 23.18 3.59 11.37
CA ALA A 91 22.36 4.74 11.75
C ALA A 91 21.29 4.38 12.80
N THR A 92 20.71 3.17 12.69
CA THR A 92 19.72 2.67 13.65
C THR A 92 20.37 2.45 15.01
N ARG A 93 21.54 1.81 15.03
CA ARG A 93 22.32 1.61 16.26
C ARG A 93 22.66 2.93 16.93
N LEU A 94 23.14 3.92 16.17
CA LEU A 94 23.47 5.24 16.70
C LEU A 94 22.23 5.92 17.32
N LEU A 95 21.06 5.77 16.70
CA LEU A 95 19.80 6.29 17.21
C LEU A 95 19.36 5.59 18.51
N ILE A 96 19.62 4.29 18.65
CA ILE A 96 19.33 3.52 19.87
C ILE A 96 20.29 3.91 21.00
N GLU A 97 21.59 4.03 20.71
CA GLU A 97 22.62 4.31 21.73
C GLU A 97 22.53 5.73 22.28
N ASP A 98 22.24 6.70 21.40
CA ASP A 98 22.10 8.10 21.78
C ASP A 98 20.91 8.75 21.05
N THR A 99 19.76 8.80 21.70
CA THR A 99 18.54 9.39 21.14
C THR A 99 18.56 10.92 21.28
N THR A 100 19.42 11.58 20.51
CA THR A 100 19.55 13.04 20.45
C THR A 100 18.96 13.60 19.16
N GLN A 101 18.82 14.94 19.10
CA GLN A 101 18.35 15.63 17.90
C GLN A 101 19.21 15.32 16.67
N GLN A 102 20.53 15.17 16.86
CA GLN A 102 21.48 14.92 15.78
C GLN A 102 21.34 13.52 15.19
N THR A 103 21.16 12.50 16.02
CA THR A 103 21.01 11.11 15.55
C THR A 103 19.67 10.88 14.87
N ILE A 104 18.59 11.51 15.36
CA ILE A 104 17.30 11.54 14.67
C ILE A 104 17.42 12.22 13.32
N LEU A 105 18.09 13.37 13.23
CA LEU A 105 18.33 14.06 11.96
C LEU A 105 19.13 13.18 10.99
N LEU A 106 20.20 12.55 11.46
CA LEU A 106 21.03 11.66 10.61
C LEU A 106 20.19 10.49 10.06
N TYR A 107 19.42 9.83 10.92
CA TYR A 107 18.53 8.74 10.52
C TYR A 107 17.45 9.23 9.54
N GLY A 108 16.86 10.39 9.82
CA GLY A 108 15.87 11.03 8.96
C GLY A 108 16.42 11.39 7.58
N VAL A 109 17.61 11.99 7.52
CA VAL A 109 18.28 12.32 6.25
C VAL A 109 18.62 11.06 5.47
N LEU A 110 19.12 10.02 6.13
CA LEU A 110 19.44 8.75 5.49
C LEU A 110 18.19 8.09 4.88
N THR A 111 17.12 7.97 5.66
CA THR A 111 15.86 7.38 5.18
C THR A 111 15.20 8.22 4.07
N LEU A 112 15.34 9.55 4.12
CA LEU A 112 14.91 10.46 3.06
C LEU A 112 15.73 10.25 1.78
N LEU A 113 17.05 10.15 1.89
CA LEU A 113 17.94 9.87 0.76
C LEU A 113 17.59 8.54 0.08
N VAL A 114 17.44 7.48 0.87
CA VAL A 114 17.02 6.15 0.39
C VAL A 114 15.70 6.25 -0.40
N THR A 115 14.74 7.01 0.13
CA THR A 115 13.43 7.20 -0.51
C THR A 115 13.52 8.00 -1.81
N LEU A 116 14.36 9.04 -1.87
CA LEU A 116 14.58 9.81 -3.09
C LEU A 116 15.22 8.97 -4.19
N VAL A 117 16.23 8.15 -3.85
CA VAL A 117 16.88 7.24 -4.79
C VAL A 117 15.89 6.19 -5.29
N MET A 118 15.08 5.62 -4.40
CA MET A 118 14.04 4.66 -4.75
C MET A 118 13.02 5.27 -5.71
N ARG A 119 12.53 6.48 -5.43
CA ARG A 119 11.61 7.20 -6.33
C ARG A 119 12.23 7.44 -7.71
N ARG A 120 13.47 7.92 -7.77
CA ARG A 120 14.20 8.10 -9.04
C ARG A 120 14.26 6.79 -9.83
N MET A 121 14.44 5.67 -9.14
CA MET A 121 14.41 4.35 -9.76
C MET A 121 13.02 4.03 -10.31
N ILE A 122 11.96 4.07 -9.50
CA ILE A 122 10.57 3.74 -9.91
C ILE A 122 10.15 4.58 -11.12
N VAL A 123 10.37 5.90 -11.10
CA VAL A 123 10.01 6.78 -12.23
C VAL A 123 10.78 6.40 -13.50
N SER A 124 12.06 6.03 -13.39
CA SER A 124 12.86 5.56 -14.52
C SER A 124 12.35 4.23 -15.09
N LEU A 125 11.82 3.36 -14.22
CA LEU A 125 11.24 2.07 -14.59
C LEU A 125 9.89 2.22 -15.29
N THR A 126 8.97 3.02 -14.73
CA THR A 126 7.66 3.30 -15.36
C THR A 126 7.80 3.92 -16.73
N LYS A 127 8.81 4.79 -16.93
CA LYS A 127 9.13 5.36 -18.24
C LYS A 127 9.63 4.35 -19.27
N GLN A 128 10.13 3.20 -18.84
CA GLN A 128 10.63 2.15 -19.73
C GLN A 128 9.58 1.10 -20.07
N GLU A 129 8.63 0.85 -19.16
CA GLU A 129 7.60 -0.17 -19.31
C GLU A 129 6.43 0.29 -20.19
N ILE A 130 6.06 1.57 -20.12
CA ILE A 130 4.90 2.10 -20.85
C ILE A 130 5.36 2.82 -22.13
N THR A 131 5.07 2.21 -23.28
CA THR A 131 5.34 2.76 -24.63
C THR A 131 4.32 3.82 -25.05
N ASP A 132 3.10 3.78 -24.49
CA ASP A 132 2.04 4.78 -24.74
C ASP A 132 2.26 6.04 -23.87
N GLU A 133 2.60 7.16 -24.51
CA GLU A 133 2.90 8.43 -23.82
C GLU A 133 1.76 8.94 -22.92
N GLN A 134 0.49 8.69 -23.27
CA GLN A 134 -0.64 9.23 -22.50
C GLN A 134 -0.85 8.47 -21.20
N LEU A 135 -0.76 7.13 -21.25
CA LEU A 135 -0.83 6.27 -20.06
C LEU A 135 0.43 6.43 -19.19
N GLN A 136 1.59 6.64 -19.82
CA GLN A 136 2.86 6.89 -19.13
C GLN A 136 2.79 8.19 -18.31
N LYS A 137 2.34 9.29 -18.92
CA LYS A 137 2.22 10.59 -18.21
C LYS A 137 1.23 10.51 -17.06
N ARG A 138 0.04 9.91 -17.26
CA ARG A 138 -0.96 9.76 -16.20
C ARG A 138 -0.43 8.95 -15.01
N ARG A 139 0.19 7.79 -15.27
CA ARG A 139 0.71 6.94 -14.21
C ARG A 139 1.88 7.58 -13.46
N VAL A 140 2.77 8.27 -14.17
CA VAL A 140 3.89 9.02 -13.56
C VAL A 140 3.41 10.20 -12.73
N ASP A 141 2.38 10.92 -13.17
CA ASP A 141 1.82 12.05 -12.42
C ASP A 141 1.09 11.59 -11.16
N GLU A 142 0.37 10.48 -11.22
CA GLU A 142 -0.29 9.87 -10.08
C GLU A 142 0.71 9.38 -9.03
N LEU A 143 1.74 8.65 -9.46
CA LEU A 143 2.88 8.25 -8.62
C LEU A 143 3.58 9.48 -8.02
N ASN A 144 3.82 10.53 -8.82
CA ASN A 144 4.45 11.75 -8.36
C ASN A 144 3.63 12.47 -7.29
N ARG A 145 2.30 12.50 -7.41
CA ARG A 145 1.43 13.18 -6.44
C ARG A 145 1.44 12.47 -5.10
N GLN A 146 1.32 11.14 -5.10
CA GLN A 146 1.37 10.33 -3.87
C GLN A 146 2.76 10.39 -3.22
N ASP A 147 3.83 10.27 -4.01
CA ASP A 147 5.20 10.35 -3.51
C ASP A 147 5.57 11.76 -3.01
N MET A 148 5.08 12.82 -3.65
CA MET A 148 5.28 14.21 -3.20
C MET A 148 4.70 14.43 -1.81
N VAL A 149 3.49 13.92 -1.55
CA VAL A 149 2.86 14.00 -0.22
C VAL A 149 3.71 13.25 0.81
N SER A 150 4.18 12.05 0.48
CA SER A 150 5.03 11.24 1.38
C SER A 150 6.38 11.92 1.68
N ILE A 151 7.03 12.51 0.66
CA ILE A 151 8.30 13.24 0.82
C ILE A 151 8.08 14.51 1.66
N PHE A 152 7.03 15.28 1.37
CA PHE A 152 6.71 16.48 2.13
C PHE A 152 6.46 16.15 3.60
N PHE A 153 5.69 15.10 3.88
CA PHE A 153 5.44 14.65 5.24
C PHE A 153 6.71 14.21 5.96
N ARG A 154 7.60 13.46 5.29
CA ARG A 154 8.90 13.07 5.85
C ARG A 154 9.82 14.25 6.12
N LEU A 155 9.79 15.28 5.26
CA LEU A 155 10.58 16.50 5.44
C LEU A 155 10.03 17.32 6.62
N LEU A 156 8.70 17.44 6.73
CA LEU A 156 8.04 18.06 7.89
C LEU A 156 8.39 17.31 9.18
N LEU A 157 8.35 15.98 9.14
CA LEU A 157 8.75 15.12 10.26
C LEU A 157 10.20 15.35 10.69
N LEU A 158 11.11 15.53 9.72
CA LEU A 158 12.52 15.78 9.97
C LEU A 158 12.74 17.12 10.69
N VAL A 159 12.02 18.17 10.25
CA VAL A 159 12.03 19.48 10.93
C VAL A 159 11.39 19.36 12.32
N PHE A 160 10.29 18.63 12.45
CA PHE A 160 9.62 18.41 13.74
C PHE A 160 10.51 17.65 14.73
N GLY A 161 11.25 16.64 14.26
CA GLY A 161 12.19 15.86 15.05
C GLY A 161 13.38 16.64 15.58
N TYR A 162 13.74 17.75 14.93
CA TYR A 162 14.73 18.68 15.46
C TYR A 162 14.24 19.36 16.75
N PHE A 163 12.97 19.76 16.82
CA PHE A 163 12.42 20.43 18.00
C PHE A 163 11.94 19.44 19.08
N PHE A 164 11.35 18.31 18.68
CA PHE A 164 10.69 17.38 19.60
C PHE A 164 11.11 15.93 19.38
N VAL A 165 12.25 15.55 19.97
CA VAL A 165 12.87 14.20 19.88
C VAL A 165 11.91 13.07 20.22
N LYS A 166 11.28 13.10 21.40
CA LYS A 166 10.40 12.00 21.91
C LYS A 166 9.17 11.75 21.01
N PRO A 167 8.30 12.74 20.73
CA PRO A 167 7.14 12.50 19.89
C PRO A 167 7.52 12.23 18.43
N ALA A 168 8.61 12.82 17.92
CA ALA A 168 9.08 12.50 16.58
C ALA A 168 9.48 11.03 16.45
N LEU A 169 10.15 10.45 17.45
CA LEU A 169 10.48 9.02 17.47
C LEU A 169 9.23 8.14 17.41
N VAL A 170 8.16 8.50 18.14
CA VAL A 170 6.87 7.79 18.07
C VAL A 170 6.24 7.88 16.68
N ILE A 171 6.30 9.04 16.03
CA ILE A 171 5.76 9.18 14.67
C ILE A 171 6.64 8.41 13.66
N TYR A 172 7.97 8.45 13.82
CA TYR A 172 8.89 7.60 13.09
C TYR A 172 8.60 6.11 13.32
N LEU A 173 8.02 5.73 14.45
CA LEU A 173 7.63 4.35 14.76
C LEU A 173 6.39 3.92 13.98
N ILE A 174 5.36 4.76 13.98
CA ILE A 174 4.07 4.41 13.41
C ILE A 174 4.12 4.42 11.87
N LEU A 175 4.86 5.36 11.27
CA LEU A 175 4.88 5.58 9.82
C LEU A 175 5.32 4.34 9.01
N PRO A 176 6.48 3.70 9.27
CA PRO A 176 6.94 2.55 8.51
C PRO A 176 6.04 1.34 8.66
N ILE A 177 5.42 1.17 9.83
CA ILE A 177 4.45 0.10 10.09
C ILE A 177 3.20 0.31 9.23
N LEU A 178 2.62 1.51 9.26
CA LEU A 178 1.46 1.84 8.42
C LEU A 178 1.79 1.71 6.93
N ALA A 179 2.96 2.20 6.50
CA ALA A 179 3.40 2.09 5.12
C ALA A 179 3.63 0.63 4.69
N PHE A 180 4.18 -0.21 5.58
CA PHE A 180 4.36 -1.63 5.32
C PHE A 180 3.01 -2.36 5.20
N LEU A 181 2.08 -2.08 6.12
CA LEU A 181 0.72 -2.64 6.08
C LEU A 181 -0.04 -2.19 4.82
N GLN A 182 0.03 -0.90 4.49
CA GLN A 182 -0.59 -0.36 3.29
C GLN A 182 -0.02 -1.02 2.03
N ASN A 183 1.31 -1.13 1.90
CA ASN A 183 1.91 -1.75 0.73
C ASN A 183 1.58 -3.25 0.60
N MET A 184 1.39 -3.95 1.73
CA MET A 184 0.91 -5.33 1.71
C MET A 184 -0.53 -5.43 1.18
N ILE A 185 -1.40 -4.50 1.57
CA ILE A 185 -2.81 -4.42 1.15
C ILE A 185 -2.92 -4.00 -0.33
N ASP A 186 -2.20 -2.96 -0.72
CA ASP A 186 -2.22 -2.40 -2.08
C ASP A 186 -1.79 -3.47 -3.13
N ARG A 187 -0.97 -4.47 -2.74
CA ARG A 187 -0.59 -5.60 -3.62
C ARG A 187 -1.73 -6.58 -3.88
N GLU A 188 -2.61 -6.82 -2.92
CA GLU A 188 -3.80 -7.63 -3.15
C GLU A 188 -4.76 -6.90 -4.10
N GLU A 189 -4.79 -5.57 -3.99
CA GLU A 189 -5.58 -4.70 -4.85
C GLU A 189 -5.03 -4.66 -6.29
N ASP A 190 -3.72 -4.51 -6.49
CA ASP A 190 -3.11 -4.52 -7.83
C ASP A 190 -3.33 -5.86 -8.55
N ARG A 191 -3.17 -7.01 -7.86
CA ARG A 191 -3.47 -8.33 -8.47
C ARG A 191 -4.95 -8.48 -8.81
N PHE A 192 -5.81 -7.88 -8.01
CA PHE A 192 -7.24 -7.88 -8.26
C PHE A 192 -7.54 -7.06 -9.52
N VAL A 193 -6.99 -5.86 -9.65
CA VAL A 193 -7.16 -4.98 -10.82
C VAL A 193 -6.62 -5.63 -12.10
N ASP A 194 -5.48 -6.33 -12.01
CA ASP A 194 -4.90 -7.07 -13.15
C ASP A 194 -5.81 -8.24 -13.58
N SER A 195 -6.72 -8.72 -12.72
CA SER A 195 -7.71 -9.75 -13.05
C SER A 195 -9.03 -9.21 -13.64
N LEU A 196 -9.22 -7.89 -13.61
CA LEU A 196 -10.41 -7.21 -14.12
C LEU A 196 -10.30 -6.93 -15.62
N ASP A 197 -11.44 -6.93 -16.32
CA ASP A 197 -11.53 -6.55 -17.74
C ASP A 197 -11.18 -5.05 -17.94
N HIS A 198 -10.77 -4.64 -19.15
CA HIS A 198 -10.30 -3.27 -19.43
C HIS A 198 -11.31 -2.18 -19.05
N MET A 199 -12.62 -2.45 -19.21
CA MET A 199 -13.66 -1.51 -18.76
C MET A 199 -13.81 -1.44 -17.23
N GLN A 200 -13.52 -2.53 -16.52
CA GLN A 200 -13.56 -2.60 -15.05
C GLN A 200 -12.32 -1.96 -14.42
N GLN A 201 -11.17 -2.04 -15.08
CA GLN A 201 -9.94 -1.33 -14.68
C GLN A 201 -10.14 0.19 -14.77
N ALA A 202 -10.73 0.68 -15.86
CA ALA A 202 -11.01 2.12 -16.05
C ALA A 202 -11.94 2.68 -14.96
N ASP A 203 -12.96 1.90 -14.57
CA ASP A 203 -13.92 2.24 -13.52
C ASP A 203 -13.24 2.27 -12.13
N TYR A 204 -12.37 1.29 -11.85
CA TYR A 204 -11.57 1.24 -10.63
C TYR A 204 -10.66 2.47 -10.47
N PHE A 205 -9.94 2.86 -11.54
CA PHE A 205 -9.06 4.03 -11.49
C PHE A 205 -9.86 5.35 -11.36
N GLN A 206 -11.10 5.40 -11.85
CA GLN A 206 -11.96 6.58 -11.74
C GLN A 206 -12.53 6.77 -10.31
N ASP A 207 -12.79 5.68 -9.59
CA ASP A 207 -13.26 5.70 -8.21
C ASP A 207 -12.14 5.87 -7.18
N ARG A 208 -10.90 5.43 -7.48
CA ARG A 208 -9.72 5.60 -6.61
C ARG A 208 -9.44 7.06 -6.24
N ASP A 209 -9.71 7.99 -7.16
CA ASP A 209 -9.47 9.43 -6.96
C ASP A 209 -10.53 10.13 -6.08
N ARG A 210 -11.57 9.40 -5.65
CA ARG A 210 -12.57 9.93 -4.72
C ARG A 210 -12.11 9.67 -3.30
N LEU A 211 -11.79 10.75 -2.59
CA LEU A 211 -11.27 10.83 -1.21
C LEU A 211 -12.02 10.01 -0.12
N TRP A 212 -13.08 9.27 -0.46
CA TRP A 212 -13.86 8.36 0.41
C TRP A 212 -14.09 6.95 -0.21
N GLY A 213 -13.09 6.39 -0.89
CA GLY A 213 -13.14 5.04 -1.50
C GLY A 213 -12.98 3.85 -0.52
N ASN A 214 -13.66 3.83 0.63
CA ASN A 214 -13.63 2.68 1.56
C ASN A 214 -14.61 1.56 1.21
N THR A 215 -15.44 1.74 0.16
CA THR A 215 -16.43 0.75 -0.27
C THR A 215 -15.78 -0.43 -1.02
N MET A 216 -14.62 -0.22 -1.67
CA MET A 216 -14.00 -1.22 -2.54
C MET A 216 -13.03 -2.18 -1.82
N ARG A 217 -12.44 -1.77 -0.68
CA ARG A 217 -11.71 -2.69 0.22
C ARG A 217 -12.59 -3.84 0.75
N ARG A 218 -13.91 -3.64 0.80
CA ARG A 218 -14.89 -4.70 1.10
C ARG A 218 -15.17 -5.60 -0.10
N TYR A 219 -15.08 -5.07 -1.31
CA TYR A 219 -15.28 -5.82 -2.54
C TYR A 219 -14.13 -6.82 -2.77
N SER A 220 -12.89 -6.43 -2.45
CA SER A 220 -11.72 -7.30 -2.56
C SER A 220 -11.67 -8.39 -1.47
N SER A 221 -12.16 -8.13 -0.25
CA SER A 221 -12.32 -9.18 0.76
C SER A 221 -13.39 -10.21 0.36
N LEU A 222 -14.50 -9.77 -0.22
CA LEU A 222 -15.61 -10.64 -0.62
C LEU A 222 -15.28 -11.54 -1.83
N LEU A 223 -14.51 -11.03 -2.78
CA LEU A 223 -14.04 -11.83 -3.93
C LEU A 223 -12.95 -12.83 -3.53
N ARG A 224 -12.04 -12.41 -2.66
CA ARG A 224 -11.00 -13.28 -2.09
C ARG A 224 -11.58 -14.47 -1.32
N ASP A 225 -12.59 -14.24 -0.47
CA ASP A 225 -13.24 -15.33 0.26
C ASP A 225 -14.06 -16.25 -0.67
N SER A 226 -14.67 -15.70 -1.73
CA SER A 226 -15.43 -16.49 -2.71
C SER A 226 -14.59 -17.37 -3.65
N LEU A 227 -13.31 -17.03 -3.81
CA LEU A 227 -12.38 -17.80 -4.65
C LEU A 227 -11.65 -18.90 -3.87
N HIS A 228 -11.63 -18.78 -2.54
CA HIS A 228 -10.85 -19.68 -1.69
C HIS A 228 -11.62 -20.93 -1.22
N ASP A 229 -12.95 -20.96 -1.36
CA ASP A 229 -13.75 -22.12 -0.97
C ASP A 229 -14.48 -22.77 -2.16
N LYS A 230 -13.91 -23.89 -2.63
CA LYS A 230 -14.47 -24.69 -3.72
C LYS A 230 -15.61 -25.61 -3.26
N ASN A 231 -15.87 -25.70 -1.96
CA ASN A 231 -16.85 -26.63 -1.40
C ASN A 231 -17.92 -25.88 -0.61
N ASP A 232 -19.06 -25.65 -1.26
CA ASP A 232 -20.42 -25.58 -0.70
C ASP A 232 -20.66 -24.79 0.61
N VAL A 233 -21.67 -23.92 0.54
CA VAL A 233 -22.39 -23.23 1.63
C VAL A 233 -21.83 -21.86 2.07
N ASP A 234 -21.96 -20.84 1.20
CA ASP A 234 -22.17 -19.46 1.68
C ASP A 234 -23.08 -18.62 0.75
N SER A 235 -23.97 -19.28 -0.01
CA SER A 235 -24.89 -18.59 -0.94
C SER A 235 -25.91 -17.68 -0.25
N GLU A 236 -26.31 -18.00 1.00
CA GLU A 236 -27.22 -17.17 1.79
C GLU A 236 -26.52 -15.97 2.43
N ARG A 237 -25.29 -16.16 2.91
CA ARG A 237 -24.47 -15.06 3.45
C ARG A 237 -24.17 -14.03 2.38
N TRP A 238 -23.88 -14.49 1.17
CA TRP A 238 -23.68 -13.62 0.02
C TRP A 238 -24.95 -12.83 -0.37
N LYS A 239 -26.14 -13.48 -0.35
CA LYS A 239 -27.42 -12.78 -0.57
C LYS A 239 -27.65 -11.70 0.47
N LYS A 240 -27.46 -12.01 1.76
CA LYS A 240 -27.66 -11.06 2.87
C LYS A 240 -26.76 -9.83 2.74
N ILE A 241 -25.50 -10.01 2.37
CA ILE A 241 -24.54 -8.90 2.17
C ILE A 241 -24.95 -8.04 0.96
N MET A 242 -25.40 -8.67 -0.13
CA MET A 242 -25.88 -7.95 -1.31
C MET A 242 -27.16 -7.13 -1.01
N ASP A 243 -28.08 -7.69 -0.22
CA ASP A 243 -29.31 -7.02 0.18
C ASP A 243 -29.03 -5.82 1.11
N GLU A 244 -28.17 -6.00 2.12
CA GLU A 244 -27.72 -4.91 3.00
C GLU A 244 -27.04 -3.77 2.22
N TRP A 245 -26.32 -4.13 1.16
CA TRP A 245 -25.62 -3.16 0.34
C TRP A 245 -26.55 -2.41 -0.62
N GLN A 246 -27.47 -3.13 -1.27
CA GLN A 246 -28.48 -2.51 -2.14
C GLN A 246 -29.34 -1.53 -1.34
N ALA A 247 -29.68 -1.86 -0.09
CA ALA A 247 -30.38 -0.95 0.83
C ALA A 247 -29.58 0.34 1.12
N ARG A 248 -28.25 0.25 1.32
CA ARG A 248 -27.42 1.44 1.56
C ARG A 248 -27.28 2.32 0.32
N VAL A 249 -27.06 1.72 -0.86
CA VAL A 249 -26.98 2.47 -2.12
C VAL A 249 -28.30 3.19 -2.38
N ASP A 250 -29.42 2.53 -2.11
CA ASP A 250 -30.76 3.13 -2.23
C ASP A 250 -30.98 4.26 -1.23
N GLN A 251 -30.47 4.13 0.00
CA GLN A 251 -30.50 5.20 0.99
C GLN A 251 -29.67 6.42 0.52
N GLU A 252 -28.46 6.21 0.01
CA GLU A 252 -27.58 7.31 -0.42
C GLU A 252 -28.07 8.02 -1.69
N ILE A 253 -28.72 7.29 -2.59
CA ILE A 253 -29.44 7.88 -3.73
C ILE A 253 -30.58 8.76 -3.21
N THR A 254 -31.35 8.26 -2.25
CA THR A 254 -32.49 8.98 -1.67
C THR A 254 -32.04 10.26 -0.96
N GLU A 255 -30.98 10.19 -0.16
CA GLU A 255 -30.39 11.35 0.52
C GLU A 255 -29.88 12.40 -0.48
N ARG A 256 -29.17 11.99 -1.54
CA ARG A 256 -28.71 12.93 -2.56
C ARG A 256 -29.85 13.50 -3.42
N GLN A 257 -30.91 12.73 -3.68
CA GLN A 257 -32.12 13.24 -4.35
C GLN A 257 -32.82 14.29 -3.48
N GLN A 258 -32.89 14.09 -2.16
CA GLN A 258 -33.41 15.09 -1.23
C GLN A 258 -32.52 16.33 -1.12
N LEU A 259 -31.19 16.18 -1.16
CA LEU A 259 -30.25 17.31 -1.22
C LEU A 259 -30.33 18.11 -2.52
N LEU A 260 -30.71 17.45 -3.63
CA LEU A 260 -30.96 18.10 -4.91
C LEU A 260 -32.32 18.85 -4.90
N ALA A 261 -33.34 18.26 -4.29
CA ALA A 261 -34.68 18.82 -4.18
C ALA A 261 -34.79 19.98 -3.18
N SER A 262 -34.00 19.95 -2.10
CA SER A 262 -33.98 20.98 -1.05
C SER A 262 -33.26 22.27 -1.44
N ASN A 263 -32.67 22.36 -2.66
CA ASN A 263 -31.90 23.52 -3.15
C ASN A 263 -30.72 23.95 -2.23
N GLN A 264 -30.36 23.17 -1.22
CA GLN A 264 -29.29 23.48 -0.25
C GLN A 264 -27.87 23.22 -0.79
N SER A 265 -27.73 22.58 -1.96
CA SER A 265 -26.43 22.27 -2.54
C SER A 265 -25.88 23.45 -3.34
N ILE A 266 -24.73 23.99 -2.89
CA ILE A 266 -23.95 25.07 -3.55
C ILE A 266 -23.53 24.66 -4.98
N ASN A 267 -23.54 23.37 -5.31
CA ASN A 267 -23.09 22.85 -6.60
C ASN A 267 -24.00 21.71 -7.10
N LYS A 268 -25.17 22.06 -7.66
CA LYS A 268 -26.18 21.12 -8.16
C LYS A 268 -25.65 20.16 -9.22
N GLU A 269 -24.76 20.65 -10.08
CA GLU A 269 -24.17 19.90 -11.18
C GLU A 269 -23.30 18.74 -10.67
N LYS A 270 -22.54 18.99 -9.60
CA LYS A 270 -21.76 17.96 -8.90
C LYS A 270 -22.66 16.89 -8.26
N VAL A 271 -23.73 17.31 -7.59
CA VAL A 271 -24.68 16.38 -6.94
C VAL A 271 -25.44 15.55 -7.98
N SER A 272 -25.84 16.12 -9.11
CA SER A 272 -26.47 15.37 -10.21
C SER A 272 -25.52 14.36 -10.84
N PHE A 273 -24.24 14.71 -10.98
CA PHE A 273 -23.22 13.79 -11.49
C PHE A 273 -22.98 12.62 -10.53
N GLU A 274 -22.89 12.88 -9.22
CA GLU A 274 -22.81 11.84 -8.20
C GLU A 274 -24.05 10.93 -8.21
N LEU A 275 -25.25 11.50 -8.42
CA LEU A 275 -26.50 10.74 -8.51
C LEU A 275 -26.50 9.76 -9.68
N GLN A 276 -26.10 10.25 -10.85
CA GLN A 276 -26.04 9.45 -12.08
C GLN A 276 -25.09 8.26 -11.92
N GLN A 277 -24.00 8.43 -11.18
CA GLN A 277 -23.05 7.36 -10.91
C GLN A 277 -23.58 6.35 -9.90
N LEU A 278 -24.26 6.79 -8.83
CA LEU A 278 -24.91 5.86 -7.89
C LEU A 278 -26.00 5.03 -8.58
N GLU A 279 -26.76 5.61 -9.51
CA GLU A 279 -27.74 4.87 -10.32
C GLU A 279 -27.08 3.86 -11.27
N GLN A 280 -25.97 4.24 -11.90
CA GLN A 280 -25.19 3.30 -12.72
C GLN A 280 -24.61 2.18 -11.87
N GLN A 281 -24.11 2.49 -10.68
CA GLN A 281 -23.64 1.53 -9.71
C GLN A 281 -24.75 0.54 -9.39
N LYS A 282 -25.92 1.01 -8.91
CA LYS A 282 -27.12 0.19 -8.61
C LYS A 282 -27.48 -0.78 -9.74
N LYS A 283 -27.51 -0.31 -11.00
CA LYS A 283 -27.80 -1.15 -12.17
C LYS A 283 -26.76 -2.27 -12.35
N ARG A 284 -25.48 -1.98 -12.13
CA ARG A 284 -24.40 -2.98 -12.22
C ARG A 284 -24.51 -4.03 -11.12
N LEU A 285 -24.95 -3.66 -9.92
CA LEU A 285 -25.11 -4.59 -8.78
C LEU A 285 -26.22 -5.58 -9.07
N ALA A 286 -27.33 -5.10 -9.60
CA ALA A 286 -28.44 -5.94 -10.04
C ALA A 286 -28.01 -6.94 -11.12
N GLN A 287 -27.21 -6.50 -12.10
CA GLN A 287 -26.69 -7.37 -13.16
C GLN A 287 -25.72 -8.45 -12.64
N GLN A 288 -24.82 -8.08 -11.73
CA GLN A 288 -23.93 -9.04 -11.08
C GLN A 288 -24.69 -10.03 -10.21
N ASN A 289 -25.71 -9.54 -9.49
CA ASN A 289 -26.58 -10.39 -8.67
C ASN A 289 -27.27 -11.46 -9.52
N ALA A 290 -27.86 -11.05 -10.64
CA ALA A 290 -28.48 -11.95 -11.61
C ALA A 290 -27.49 -12.97 -12.20
N ARG A 291 -26.27 -12.55 -12.55
CA ARG A 291 -25.22 -13.44 -13.08
C ARG A 291 -24.81 -14.50 -12.06
N MET A 292 -24.64 -14.11 -10.80
CA MET A 292 -24.26 -15.04 -9.73
C MET A 292 -25.36 -16.02 -9.40
N GLN A 293 -26.62 -15.56 -9.29
CA GLN A 293 -27.77 -16.44 -9.12
C GLN A 293 -27.88 -17.45 -10.27
N SER A 294 -27.60 -17.03 -11.50
CA SER A 294 -27.57 -17.95 -12.65
C SER A 294 -26.44 -18.99 -12.57
N LYS A 295 -25.26 -18.62 -12.05
CA LYS A 295 -24.12 -19.54 -11.84
C LYS A 295 -24.43 -20.55 -10.73
N VAL A 296 -24.99 -20.10 -9.62
CA VAL A 296 -25.41 -20.96 -8.50
C VAL A 296 -26.47 -21.95 -8.96
N LYS A 297 -27.48 -21.48 -9.72
CA LYS A 297 -28.51 -22.35 -10.31
C LYS A 297 -27.90 -23.42 -11.22
N ARG A 298 -27.00 -23.03 -12.14
CA ARG A 298 -26.28 -23.97 -13.03
C ARG A 298 -25.42 -24.99 -12.26
N GLN A 299 -24.83 -24.60 -11.13
CA GLN A 299 -24.07 -25.52 -10.28
C GLN A 299 -24.98 -26.52 -9.55
N MET A 300 -26.14 -26.07 -9.05
CA MET A 300 -27.15 -26.97 -8.48
C MET A 300 -27.68 -27.96 -9.52
N ASP A 301 -28.02 -27.48 -10.73
CA ASP A 301 -28.53 -28.32 -11.81
C ASP A 301 -27.51 -29.40 -12.23
N ARG A 302 -26.21 -29.05 -12.26
CA ARG A 302 -25.12 -30.02 -12.52
C ARG A 302 -24.93 -31.06 -11.42
N LYS A 303 -25.17 -30.71 -10.16
CA LYS A 303 -25.11 -31.65 -9.04
C LYS A 303 -26.29 -32.62 -9.04
N VAL A 304 -27.46 -32.18 -9.49
CA VAL A 304 -28.67 -33.01 -9.62
C VAL A 304 -28.56 -33.99 -10.80
N ASN A 305 -27.95 -33.58 -11.92
CA ASN A 305 -27.85 -34.41 -13.12
C ASN A 305 -26.69 -35.45 -13.11
N ASN A 306 -25.83 -35.40 -12.07
CA ASN A 306 -24.70 -36.31 -11.87
C ASN A 306 -24.92 -37.31 -10.69
N ARG A 307 -26.16 -37.41 -10.19
CA ARG A 307 -26.62 -38.44 -9.25
C ARG A 307 -27.64 -39.32 -9.94
#